data_AF-A0A3D4HJ53-F1
#
_entry.id   AF-A0A3D4HJ53-F1
#
_cell.length_a   1.000
_cell.length_b   1.000
_cell.length_c   1.000
_cell.angle_alpha   90.00
_cell.angle_beta   90.00
_cell.angle_gamma   90.00
#
_symmetry.space_group_name_H-M   'P 1'
#
loop_
_entity.id
_entity.type
_entity.pdbx_description
1 polymer ?
#
loop_
_entity_poly.entity_id
_entity_poly.type
_entity_poly.pdbx_seq_one_letter_code
_entity_poly.pdbx_strand_id
1 'polypeptide(L)'
;MQESRRVIGYYERAIRTYNDEGDKPRKGFLRVLFEEIDGKLRKINEYEHFDDSAKIFQQDGFGECQDRYLKKVVRINAIKNSNADKEGQTEYVTFKNNISECDPFELVSFLDIPLPDQLNLDVSLGSLPHTKYFFVLDSGIAYGPFRSEISKKTLENIQ
;
A
#
# COMPACT_ATOMS: atom_id res chain seq x y z
N MET A 1 -22.51 -16.80 3.71
CA MET A 1 -21.27 -16.47 2.98
C MET A 1 -20.66 -15.27 3.68
N GLN A 2 -19.40 -15.35 4.11
CA GLN A 2 -18.73 -14.18 4.67
C GLN A 2 -18.35 -13.29 3.48
N GLU A 3 -18.93 -12.09 3.41
CA GLU A 3 -18.74 -11.18 2.29
C GLU A 3 -17.29 -10.66 2.34
N SER A 4 -16.46 -11.16 1.43
CA SER A 4 -15.06 -10.77 1.30
C SER A 4 -14.93 -9.67 0.25
N ARG A 5 -14.20 -8.60 0.56
CA ARG A 5 -13.95 -7.47 -0.34
C ARG A 5 -12.51 -7.49 -0.81
N ARG A 6 -12.30 -7.31 -2.12
CA ARG A 6 -10.96 -7.24 -2.70
C ARG A 6 -10.51 -5.79 -2.76
N VAL A 7 -9.40 -5.50 -2.11
CA VAL A 7 -8.88 -4.14 -2.04
C VAL A 7 -7.40 -4.09 -2.35
N ILE A 8 -6.89 -2.90 -2.63
CA ILE A 8 -5.48 -2.62 -2.82
C ILE A 8 -5.03 -1.58 -1.80
N GLY A 9 -3.89 -1.83 -1.17
CA GLY A 9 -3.37 -1.01 -0.09
C GLY A 9 -1.88 -1.21 0.14
N TYR A 10 -1.39 -0.67 1.26
CA TYR A 10 0.00 -0.83 1.69
C TYR A 10 0.10 -0.99 3.21
N TYR A 11 1.22 -1.55 3.66
CA TYR A 11 1.51 -1.72 5.09
C TYR A 11 1.74 -0.37 5.76
N GLU A 12 0.96 -0.02 6.77
CA GLU A 12 1.02 1.28 7.43
C GLU A 12 1.73 1.20 8.78
N ARG A 13 1.18 0.44 9.73
CA ARG A 13 1.62 0.49 11.13
C ARG A 13 1.55 -0.86 11.81
N ALA A 14 2.67 -1.31 12.38
CA ALA A 14 2.70 -2.47 13.26
C ALA A 14 2.04 -2.18 14.61
N ILE A 15 1.41 -3.19 15.21
CA ILE A 15 1.01 -3.17 16.62
C ILE A 15 1.96 -4.12 17.36
N ARG A 16 2.81 -3.55 18.21
CA ARG A 16 3.64 -4.34 19.12
C ARG A 16 2.85 -4.61 20.39
N THR A 17 2.74 -5.88 20.76
CA THR A 17 2.14 -6.29 22.03
C THR A 17 3.20 -6.93 22.93
N TYR A 18 3.00 -6.86 24.25
CA TYR A 18 3.92 -7.45 25.22
C TYR A 18 4.16 -8.96 25.03
N ASN A 19 3.27 -9.65 24.30
CA ASN A 19 3.34 -11.08 23.99
C ASN A 19 3.94 -11.39 22.60
N ASP A 20 4.50 -10.41 21.90
CA ASP A 20 5.28 -10.70 20.70
C ASP A 20 6.59 -11.38 21.13
N GLU A 21 6.60 -12.71 21.23
CA GLU A 21 7.76 -13.53 21.60
C GLU A 21 8.86 -13.58 20.50
N GLY A 22 9.03 -12.52 19.71
CA GLY A 22 10.04 -12.43 18.66
C GLY A 22 10.24 -11.01 18.12
N ASP A 23 11.29 -10.83 17.32
CA ASP A 23 11.67 -9.51 16.78
C ASP A 23 10.65 -8.91 15.80
N LYS A 24 9.73 -9.73 15.25
CA LYS A 24 8.79 -9.30 14.22
C LYS A 24 7.36 -9.18 14.76
N PRO A 25 6.70 -8.02 14.55
CA PRO A 25 5.32 -7.82 15.01
C PRO A 25 4.37 -8.79 14.31
N ARG A 26 3.46 -9.42 15.07
CA ARG A 26 2.49 -10.35 14.48
C ARG A 26 1.29 -9.66 13.86
N LYS A 27 0.94 -8.47 14.36
CA LYS A 27 -0.29 -7.74 14.05
C LYS A 27 0.02 -6.33 13.57
N GLY A 28 -0.90 -5.74 12.83
CA GLY A 28 -0.79 -4.36 12.38
C GLY A 28 -1.94 -3.92 11.50
N PHE A 29 -1.80 -2.73 10.94
CA PHE A 29 -2.76 -2.10 10.06
C PHE A 29 -2.20 -1.93 8.67
N LEU A 30 -3.04 -2.20 7.68
CA LEU A 30 -2.84 -1.81 6.29
C LEU A 30 -3.75 -0.63 5.98
N ARG A 31 -3.24 0.32 5.20
CA ARG A 31 -4.03 1.40 4.62
C ARG A 31 -4.58 0.94 3.28
N VAL A 32 -5.87 1.14 3.05
CA VAL A 32 -6.55 0.84 1.79
C VAL A 32 -6.62 2.09 0.92
N LEU A 33 -6.39 1.92 -0.38
CA LEU A 33 -6.42 2.99 -1.39
C LEU A 33 -7.59 2.80 -2.36
N PHE A 34 -7.75 1.56 -2.83
CA PHE A 34 -8.72 1.21 -3.86
C PHE A 34 -9.45 -0.07 -3.50
N GLU A 35 -10.63 -0.21 -4.06
CA GLU A 35 -11.44 -1.42 -4.00
C GLU A 35 -11.77 -1.91 -5.40
N GLU A 36 -11.76 -3.22 -5.60
CA GLU A 36 -12.22 -3.87 -6.82
C GLU A 36 -13.72 -4.17 -6.70
N ILE A 37 -14.55 -3.39 -7.41
CA ILE A 37 -16.01 -3.56 -7.49
C ILE A 37 -16.37 -3.81 -8.95
N ASP A 38 -17.06 -4.93 -9.23
CA ASP A 38 -17.44 -5.36 -10.58
C ASP A 38 -16.26 -5.40 -11.57
N GLY A 39 -15.08 -5.84 -11.09
CA GLY A 39 -13.85 -5.93 -11.88
C GLY A 39 -13.20 -4.58 -12.20
N LYS A 40 -13.64 -3.48 -11.57
CA LYS A 40 -13.06 -2.15 -11.73
C LYS A 40 -12.46 -1.67 -10.42
N LEU A 41 -11.27 -1.07 -10.48
CA LEU A 41 -10.68 -0.36 -9.35
C LEU A 41 -11.39 0.98 -9.13
N ARG A 42 -11.91 1.16 -7.93
CA ARG A 42 -12.55 2.39 -7.45
C ARG A 42 -11.79 2.91 -6.25
N LYS A 43 -11.76 4.22 -6.05
CA LYS A 43 -11.19 4.79 -4.83
C LYS A 43 -12.00 4.32 -3.63
N ILE A 44 -11.30 4.00 -2.54
CA ILE A 44 -11.94 3.51 -1.31
C ILE A 44 -12.95 4.54 -0.78
N ASN A 45 -14.09 4.06 -0.27
CA ASN A 45 -15.21 4.85 0.26
C ASN A 45 -15.89 5.80 -0.75
N GLU A 46 -15.52 5.82 -2.03
CA GLU A 46 -16.15 6.72 -3.01
C GLU A 46 -17.48 6.18 -3.55
N TYR A 47 -17.54 4.86 -3.80
CA TYR A 47 -18.72 4.21 -4.37
C TYR A 47 -19.55 3.48 -3.31
N GLU A 48 -18.88 2.66 -2.49
CA GLU A 48 -19.47 1.96 -1.36
C GLU A 48 -18.63 2.22 -0.11
N HIS A 49 -19.29 2.47 1.02
CA HIS A 49 -18.62 2.62 2.30
C HIS A 49 -17.87 1.34 2.67
N PHE A 50 -16.60 1.47 3.04
CA PHE A 50 -15.73 0.37 3.46
C PHE A 50 -15.38 0.47 4.94
N ASP A 51 -14.73 1.55 5.35
CA ASP A 51 -14.31 1.78 6.73
C ASP A 51 -13.96 3.26 6.87
N ASP A 52 -14.39 3.92 7.94
CA ASP A 52 -14.15 5.36 8.15
C ASP A 52 -12.65 5.73 8.06
N SER A 53 -11.78 4.84 8.56
CA SER A 53 -10.35 5.07 8.57
C SER A 53 -9.65 4.57 7.30
N ALA A 54 -10.37 3.86 6.42
CA ALA A 54 -9.86 3.14 5.27
C ALA A 54 -8.70 2.20 5.67
N LYS A 55 -8.85 1.46 6.77
CA LYS A 55 -7.85 0.52 7.27
C LYS A 55 -8.37 -0.90 7.37
N ILE A 56 -7.43 -1.84 7.30
CA ILE A 56 -7.66 -3.25 7.59
C ILE A 56 -6.73 -3.66 8.71
N PHE A 57 -7.26 -4.40 9.68
CA PHE A 57 -6.46 -5.03 10.71
C PHE A 57 -5.96 -6.41 10.26
N GLN A 58 -4.64 -6.60 10.23
CA GLN A 58 -4.03 -7.90 9.96
C GLN A 58 -3.78 -8.64 11.28
N GLN A 59 -4.33 -9.84 11.37
CA GLN A 59 -4.32 -10.61 12.62
C GLN A 59 -3.04 -11.43 12.82
N ASP A 60 -2.31 -11.78 11.75
CA ASP A 60 -1.11 -12.61 11.79
C ASP A 60 -0.07 -12.25 10.71
N GLY A 61 1.19 -12.61 10.95
CA GLY A 61 2.27 -12.51 9.95
C GLY A 61 2.65 -11.10 9.50
N PHE A 62 2.26 -10.04 10.23
CA PHE A 62 2.45 -8.66 9.78
C PHE A 62 3.90 -8.33 9.44
N GLY A 63 4.86 -8.58 10.34
CA GLY A 63 6.26 -8.27 10.11
C GLY A 63 6.89 -9.04 8.95
N GLU A 64 6.56 -10.33 8.81
CA GLU A 64 7.03 -11.14 7.68
C GLU A 64 6.54 -10.58 6.34
N CYS A 65 5.26 -10.19 6.27
CA CYS A 65 4.69 -9.64 5.06
C CYS A 65 5.14 -8.19 4.82
N GLN A 66 5.31 -7.39 5.87
CA GLN A 66 5.82 -6.03 5.76
C GLN A 66 7.22 -6.02 5.14
N ASP A 67 8.10 -6.94 5.55
CA ASP A 67 9.43 -7.08 4.95
C ASP A 67 9.35 -7.53 3.49
N ARG A 68 8.47 -8.51 3.20
CA ARG A 68 8.29 -9.06 1.84
C ARG A 68 7.74 -8.02 0.86
N TYR A 69 6.80 -7.21 1.32
CA TYR A 69 6.06 -6.22 0.53
C TYR A 69 6.49 -4.78 0.86
N LEU A 70 7.72 -4.62 1.36
CA LEU A 70 8.23 -3.32 1.78
C LEU A 70 8.13 -2.32 0.62
N LYS A 71 7.41 -1.22 0.87
CA LYS A 71 7.16 -0.13 -0.11
C LYS A 71 6.46 -0.60 -1.39
N LYS A 72 5.70 -1.69 -1.33
CA LYS A 72 4.84 -2.15 -2.43
C LYS A 72 3.37 -1.96 -2.07
N VAL A 73 2.57 -1.72 -3.10
CA VAL A 73 1.13 -1.94 -3.01
C VAL A 73 0.83 -3.43 -3.09
N VAL A 74 -0.16 -3.88 -2.34
CA VAL A 74 -0.58 -5.28 -2.25
C VAL A 74 -2.07 -5.39 -2.46
N ARG A 75 -2.49 -6.50 -3.06
CA ARG A 75 -3.89 -6.89 -3.13
C ARG A 75 -4.23 -7.67 -1.86
N ILE A 76 -5.37 -7.33 -1.26
CA ILE A 76 -5.81 -7.85 0.02
C ILE A 76 -7.22 -8.37 -0.14
N ASN A 77 -7.43 -9.62 0.26
CA ASN A 77 -8.78 -10.13 0.47
C ASN A 77 -9.21 -9.82 1.91
N ALA A 78 -10.08 -8.84 2.06
CA ALA A 78 -10.55 -8.31 3.33
C ALA A 78 -11.86 -8.98 3.73
N ILE A 79 -11.96 -9.44 4.97
CA ILE A 79 -13.12 -10.18 5.48
C ILE A 79 -13.77 -9.36 6.58
N LYS A 80 -15.10 -9.32 6.64
CA LYS A 80 -15.82 -8.56 7.67
C LYS A 80 -15.37 -8.98 9.08
N ASN A 81 -15.04 -8.00 9.91
CA ASN A 81 -14.61 -8.20 11.28
C ASN A 81 -15.83 -8.44 12.18
N SER A 82 -15.91 -9.62 12.80
CA SER A 82 -16.99 -9.94 13.76
C SER A 82 -16.98 -9.09 15.02
N ASN A 83 -15.92 -8.31 15.27
CA ASN A 83 -15.80 -7.40 16.42
C ASN A 83 -15.84 -5.92 16.01
N ALA A 84 -16.30 -5.59 14.80
CA ALA A 84 -16.30 -4.22 14.25
C ALA A 84 -17.09 -3.20 15.10
N ASP A 85 -18.11 -3.65 15.84
CA ASP A 85 -19.00 -2.76 16.61
C ASP A 85 -18.34 -2.13 17.86
N LYS A 86 -17.06 -2.43 18.12
CA LYS A 86 -16.29 -1.81 19.20
C LYS A 86 -15.53 -0.60 18.68
N GLU A 87 -15.62 0.51 19.42
CA GLU A 87 -14.93 1.75 19.10
C GLU A 87 -13.43 1.53 18.85
N GLY A 88 -12.93 2.04 17.73
CA GLY A 88 -11.52 1.91 17.32
C GLY A 88 -11.14 0.59 16.65
N GLN A 89 -12.11 -0.30 16.36
CA GLN A 89 -11.88 -1.48 15.51
C GLN A 89 -12.13 -1.16 14.03
N THR A 90 -11.39 -1.84 13.15
CA THR A 90 -11.66 -1.77 11.71
C THR A 90 -12.84 -2.67 11.34
N GLU A 91 -13.62 -2.25 10.36
CA GLU A 91 -14.74 -3.03 9.83
C GLU A 91 -14.30 -4.34 9.16
N TYR A 92 -13.04 -4.40 8.72
CA TYR A 92 -12.46 -5.53 8.02
C TYR A 92 -11.14 -5.99 8.64
N VAL A 93 -10.91 -7.29 8.52
CA VAL A 93 -9.67 -7.98 8.93
C VAL A 93 -9.08 -8.76 7.75
N THR A 94 -7.79 -9.06 7.84
CA THR A 94 -7.11 -9.95 6.91
C THR A 94 -6.07 -10.83 7.62
N PHE A 95 -5.54 -11.79 6.87
CA PHE A 95 -4.53 -12.76 7.31
C PHE A 95 -3.40 -12.80 6.28
N LYS A 96 -2.21 -13.25 6.68
CA LYS A 96 -1.03 -13.28 5.80
C LYS A 96 -1.25 -14.00 4.46
N ASN A 97 -2.09 -15.03 4.45
CA ASN A 97 -2.38 -15.83 3.24
C ASN A 97 -3.39 -15.17 2.29
N ASN A 98 -4.02 -14.07 2.70
CA ASN A 98 -4.99 -13.32 1.92
C ASN A 98 -4.37 -12.09 1.24
N ILE A 99 -3.04 -12.02 1.22
CA ILE A 99 -2.28 -10.88 0.71
C ILE A 99 -1.39 -11.36 -0.42
N SER A 100 -1.46 -10.69 -1.55
CA SER A 100 -0.62 -10.97 -2.73
C SER A 100 -0.03 -9.70 -3.30
N GLU A 101 1.05 -9.84 -4.05
CA GLU A 101 1.63 -8.73 -4.82
C GLU A 101 0.66 -8.35 -5.95
N CYS A 102 0.51 -7.04 -6.22
CA CYS A 102 -0.17 -6.55 -7.40
C CYS A 102 0.68 -6.78 -8.65
N ASP A 103 0.04 -6.85 -9.82
CA ASP A 103 0.82 -6.81 -11.06
C ASP A 103 1.55 -5.45 -11.17
N PRO A 104 2.82 -5.39 -11.61
CA PRO A 104 3.59 -4.16 -11.65
C PRO A 104 2.98 -3.01 -12.46
N PHE A 105 2.07 -3.30 -13.39
CA PHE A 105 1.38 -2.32 -14.22
C PHE A 105 -0.11 -2.16 -13.87
N GLU A 106 -0.61 -2.90 -12.89
CA GLU A 106 -1.98 -2.73 -12.38
C GLU A 106 -2.19 -1.34 -11.76
N LEU A 107 -1.14 -0.83 -11.10
CA LEU A 107 -1.10 0.51 -10.51
C LEU A 107 0.25 1.17 -10.80
N VAL A 108 0.19 2.35 -11.41
CA VAL A 108 1.35 3.17 -11.72
C VAL A 108 1.18 4.57 -11.14
N SER A 109 2.25 5.11 -10.58
CA SER A 109 2.28 6.47 -10.07
C SER A 109 2.56 7.44 -11.22
N PHE A 110 1.93 8.60 -11.18
CA PHE A 110 2.31 9.76 -12.00
C PHE A 110 2.92 10.79 -11.08
N LEU A 111 4.11 11.29 -11.44
CA LEU A 111 4.78 12.38 -10.76
C LEU A 111 4.65 13.61 -11.63
N ASP A 112 3.89 14.60 -11.17
CA ASP A 112 3.71 15.88 -11.86
C ASP A 112 4.90 16.78 -11.53
N ILE A 113 5.92 16.71 -12.37
CA ILE A 113 7.21 17.39 -12.22
C ILE A 113 7.80 17.68 -13.61
N PRO A 114 8.50 18.81 -13.77
CA PRO A 114 9.18 19.11 -15.03
C PRO A 114 10.28 18.09 -15.31
N LEU A 115 10.51 17.80 -16.59
CA LEU A 115 11.67 17.03 -17.01
C LEU A 115 12.98 17.77 -16.71
N PRO A 116 14.09 17.05 -16.49
CA PRO A 116 15.38 17.67 -16.28
C PRO A 116 15.80 18.48 -17.50
N ASP A 117 16.46 19.62 -17.28
CA ASP A 117 17.02 20.42 -18.37
C ASP A 117 18.27 19.74 -18.97
N GLN A 118 18.69 20.17 -20.15
CA GLN A 118 19.83 19.55 -20.86
C GLN A 118 21.18 19.69 -20.14
N LEU A 119 21.29 20.64 -19.20
CA LEU A 119 22.50 20.92 -18.41
C LEU A 119 22.45 20.22 -17.03
N ASN A 120 21.26 19.95 -16.51
CA ASN A 120 20.99 19.32 -15.22
C ASN A 120 20.10 18.10 -15.41
N LEU A 121 20.74 16.94 -15.62
CA LEU A 121 20.05 15.66 -15.87
C LEU A 121 19.40 15.03 -14.62
N ASP A 122 19.52 15.70 -13.48
CA ASP A 122 19.01 15.22 -12.20
C ASP A 122 17.64 15.82 -11.89
N VAL A 123 16.72 14.96 -11.48
CA VAL A 123 15.39 15.34 -10.98
C VAL A 123 15.33 15.07 -9.49
N SER A 124 15.05 16.10 -8.72
CA SER A 124 14.79 15.96 -7.28
C SER A 124 13.32 15.60 -7.06
N LEU A 125 13.08 14.38 -6.57
CA LEU A 125 11.73 13.97 -6.17
C LEU A 125 11.43 14.47 -4.75
N GLY A 126 10.28 15.12 -4.56
CA GLY A 126 9.82 15.54 -3.22
C GLY A 126 9.42 14.39 -2.30
N SER A 127 9.14 13.22 -2.87
CA SER A 127 8.86 11.97 -2.17
C SER A 127 9.31 10.77 -3.01
N LEU A 128 9.51 9.62 -2.37
CA LEU A 128 9.77 8.38 -3.09
C LEU A 128 8.50 7.93 -3.84
N PRO A 129 8.62 7.41 -5.07
CA PRO A 129 7.49 6.81 -5.77
C PRO A 129 6.86 5.67 -4.97
N HIS A 130 5.53 5.60 -4.95
CA HIS A 130 4.79 4.55 -4.23
C HIS A 130 4.70 3.23 -5.01
N THR A 131 5.02 3.27 -6.31
CA THR A 131 5.01 2.12 -7.21
C THR A 131 6.39 1.95 -7.83
N LYS A 132 6.76 0.70 -8.11
CA LYS A 132 8.06 0.35 -8.72
C LYS A 132 8.28 1.05 -10.07
N TYR A 133 7.21 1.15 -10.85
CA TYR A 133 7.18 1.87 -12.12
C TYR A 133 6.35 3.13 -11.96
N PHE A 134 6.80 4.22 -12.57
CA PHE A 134 6.09 5.49 -12.52
C PHE A 134 6.28 6.24 -13.84
N PHE A 135 5.39 7.18 -14.11
CA PHE A 135 5.49 8.12 -15.21
C PHE A 135 5.79 9.52 -14.67
N VAL A 136 6.54 10.29 -15.44
CA VAL A 136 6.68 11.74 -15.21
C VAL A 136 5.68 12.44 -16.11
N LEU A 137 4.83 13.28 -15.51
CA LEU A 137 3.92 14.15 -16.24
C LEU A 137 4.56 15.53 -16.31
N ASP A 138 4.96 15.94 -17.52
CA ASP A 138 5.48 17.27 -17.79
C ASP A 138 4.56 17.96 -18.81
N SER A 139 3.97 19.08 -18.39
CA SER A 139 3.11 19.90 -19.25
C SER A 139 1.98 19.11 -19.92
N GLY A 140 1.42 18.13 -19.20
CA GLY A 140 0.33 17.26 -19.67
C GLY A 140 0.76 16.06 -20.52
N ILE A 141 2.07 15.87 -20.75
CA ILE A 141 2.61 14.73 -21.49
C ILE A 141 3.26 13.76 -20.51
N ALA A 142 2.91 12.47 -20.63
CA ALA A 142 3.46 11.41 -19.79
C ALA A 142 4.69 10.76 -20.43
N TYR A 143 5.78 10.69 -19.67
CA TYR A 143 7.06 10.08 -20.07
C TYR A 143 7.36 8.86 -19.18
N GLY A 144 7.88 7.78 -19.77
CA GLY A 144 8.25 6.55 -19.06
C GLY A 144 7.78 5.26 -19.74
N PRO A 145 7.53 4.17 -18.99
CA PRO A 145 7.64 4.09 -17.53
C PRO A 145 9.12 4.13 -17.08
N PHE A 146 9.39 4.93 -16.07
CA PHE A 146 10.65 4.89 -15.33
C PHE A 146 10.58 3.83 -14.23
N ARG A 147 11.74 3.31 -13.83
CA ARG A 147 11.85 2.37 -12.72
C ARG A 147 12.58 3.04 -11.57
N SER A 148 11.99 3.01 -10.38
CA SER A 148 12.65 3.50 -9.17
C SER A 148 13.59 2.44 -8.61
N GLU A 149 14.83 2.83 -8.30
CA GLU A 149 15.77 2.02 -7.53
C GLU A 149 16.28 2.81 -6.33
N ILE A 150 16.17 2.24 -5.13
CA ILE A 150 16.62 2.90 -3.91
C ILE A 150 18.11 2.62 -3.74
N SER A 151 18.92 3.68 -3.65
CA SER A 151 20.35 3.52 -3.36
C SER A 151 20.57 2.95 -1.95
N LYS A 152 21.65 2.18 -1.74
CA LYS A 152 22.01 1.64 -0.41
C LYS A 152 22.08 2.73 0.66
N LYS A 153 22.65 3.89 0.31
CA LYS A 153 22.77 5.07 1.18
C LYS A 153 21.41 5.62 1.62
N THR A 154 20.38 5.51 0.79
CA THR A 154 19.02 5.93 1.12
C THR A 154 18.33 4.95 2.08
N LEU A 155 18.66 3.65 2.03
CA LEU A 155 18.10 2.65 2.94
C LEU A 155 18.61 2.84 4.38
N GLU A 156 19.88 3.20 4.55
CA GLU A 156 20.51 3.42 5.85
C GLU A 156 19.93 4.62 6.63
N ASN A 157 19.37 5.61 5.92
CA ASN A 157 18.77 6.81 6.53
C ASN A 157 17.27 6.69 6.85
N ILE A 158 16.66 5.53 6.55
CA ILE A 158 15.21 5.29 6.72
C ILE A 158 14.92 4.19 7.77
N GLN A 159 15.96 3.55 8.32
CA GLN A 159 15.88 2.63 9.47
C GLN A 159 16.00 3.37 10.80
#